data_AF-A0A7X3VSE7-F1
#
_entry.id   AF-A0A7X3VSE7-F1
#
_cell.length_a   1.000
_cell.length_b   1.000
_cell.length_c   1.000
_cell.angle_alpha   90.00
_cell.angle_beta   90.00
_cell.angle_gamma   90.00
#
_symmetry.space_group_name_H-M   'P 1'
#
loop_
_entity.id
_entity.type
_entity.pdbx_description
1 polymer ?
#
loop_
_entity_poly.entity_id
_entity_poly.type
_entity_poly.pdbx_seq_one_letter_code
_entity_poly.pdbx_strand_id
1 'polypeptide(L)'
;MHLLIAANDKRHAELGLFDPADVRPAYRKVWACDRQLSQTLLINLKELLAAGGAGFKDLSGIGVFKGPAGFTDLRITHTVANTLAYGLGLPVVNASGPDWRQICRRRLAIGENDGIVKPDYGRPPTVTTRKK
;
A
#
# COMPACT_ATOMS: atom_id res chain seq x y z
N MET A 1 -3.08 11.80 8.89
CA MET A 1 -1.94 11.48 8.00
C MET A 1 -2.34 10.40 7.01
N HIS A 2 -1.83 10.42 5.77
CA HIS A 2 -2.08 9.38 4.78
C HIS A 2 -0.92 8.38 4.70
N LEU A 3 -1.25 7.10 4.79
CA LEU A 3 -0.29 6.01 4.62
C LEU A 3 -0.33 5.51 3.18
N LEU A 4 0.83 5.45 2.52
CA LEU A 4 0.99 4.82 1.22
C LEU A 4 1.82 3.54 1.32
N ILE A 5 1.35 2.47 0.69
CA ILE A 5 1.99 1.16 0.70
C ILE A 5 2.20 0.69 -0.75
N ALA A 6 3.42 0.26 -1.08
CA ALA A 6 3.72 -0.36 -2.35
C ALA A 6 4.75 -1.47 -2.22
N ALA A 7 4.67 -2.44 -3.12
CA ALA A 7 5.71 -3.40 -3.37
C ALA A 7 5.95 -3.48 -4.87
N ASN A 8 7.21 -3.71 -5.25
CA ASN A 8 7.65 -3.72 -6.63
C ASN A 8 8.32 -5.06 -6.97
N ASP A 9 8.27 -5.43 -8.25
CA ASP A 9 8.80 -6.68 -8.80
C ASP A 9 10.31 -6.87 -8.56
N LYS A 10 11.04 -5.78 -8.33
CA LYS A 10 12.48 -5.80 -7.97
C LYS A 10 12.76 -6.21 -6.52
N ARG A 11 11.85 -6.90 -5.83
CA ARG A 11 11.99 -7.34 -4.42
C ARG A 11 12.16 -6.22 -3.39
N HIS A 12 11.62 -5.04 -3.71
CA HIS A 12 11.63 -3.89 -2.82
C HIS A 12 10.21 -3.51 -2.43
N ALA A 13 10.04 -3.11 -1.19
CA ALA A 13 8.82 -2.51 -0.69
C ALA A 13 9.06 -1.06 -0.29
N GLU A 14 8.01 -0.25 -0.43
CA GLU A 14 7.98 1.16 -0.10
C GLU A 14 6.81 1.44 0.84
N LEU A 15 7.10 2.16 1.91
CA LEU A 15 6.11 2.78 2.78
C LEU A 15 6.35 4.28 2.78
N GLY A 16 5.28 5.06 2.71
CA GLY A 16 5.33 6.51 2.79
C GLY A 16 4.26 7.04 3.72
N LEU A 17 4.64 7.94 4.61
CA LEU A 17 3.74 8.71 5.45
C LEU A 17 3.67 10.13 4.89
N PHE A 18 2.45 10.57 4.57
CA PHE A 18 2.21 11.87 3.96
C PHE A 18 1.28 12.69 4.83
N ASP A 19 1.59 13.97 4.94
CA ASP A 19 0.63 14.93 5.46
C ASP A 19 -0.38 15.29 4.35
N PRO A 20 -1.69 15.38 4.64
CA PRO A 20 -2.67 15.92 3.70
C PRO A 20 -2.28 17.30 3.14
N ALA A 21 -1.60 18.14 3.93
CA ALA A 21 -1.23 19.51 3.55
C ALA A 21 0.09 19.62 2.76
N ASP A 22 1.01 18.64 2.85
CA ASP A 22 2.35 18.74 2.25
C ASP A 22 2.54 17.77 1.08
N VAL A 23 3.03 18.26 -0.06
CA VAL A 23 3.35 17.46 -1.25
C VAL A 23 4.48 16.46 -1.01
N ARG A 24 5.39 16.69 -0.06
CA ARG A 24 6.50 15.77 0.23
C ARG A 24 6.11 14.70 1.26
N PRO A 25 6.64 13.47 1.17
CA PRO A 25 6.48 12.50 2.24
C PRO A 25 7.18 13.04 3.50
N ALA A 26 6.46 13.07 4.62
CA ALA A 26 7.05 13.36 5.92
C ALA A 26 8.09 12.28 6.24
N TYR A 27 7.76 11.02 5.94
CA TYR A 27 8.67 9.89 6.08
C TYR A 27 8.49 8.92 4.92
N ARG A 28 9.60 8.42 4.36
CA ARG A 28 9.59 7.38 3.34
C ARG A 28 10.62 6.32 3.68
N LYS A 29 10.20 5.07 3.70
CA LYS A 29 11.09 3.91 3.91
C LYS A 29 10.98 2.98 2.72
N VAL A 30 12.13 2.69 2.11
CA VAL A 30 12.27 1.70 1.05
C VAL A 30 13.26 0.67 1.54
N TRP A 31 12.91 -0.61 1.45
CA TRP A 31 13.80 -1.70 1.86
C TRP A 31 13.67 -2.89 0.91
N ALA A 32 14.73 -3.69 0.85
CA ALA A 32 14.69 -5.00 0.19
C ALA A 32 13.95 -5.97 1.09
N CYS A 33 12.88 -6.59 0.56
CA CYS A 33 12.01 -7.48 1.33
C CYS A 33 12.07 -8.93 0.87
N ASP A 34 12.73 -9.22 -0.27
CA ASP A 34 12.85 -10.55 -0.87
C ASP A 34 11.56 -11.38 -0.73
N ARG A 35 11.60 -12.52 -0.03
CA ARG A 35 10.45 -13.40 0.23
C ARG A 35 9.81 -13.16 1.60
N GLN A 36 10.26 -12.15 2.33
CA GLN A 36 9.89 -11.84 3.70
C GLN A 36 8.99 -10.60 3.81
N LEU A 37 8.36 -10.16 2.70
CA LEU A 37 7.49 -8.99 2.71
C LEU A 37 6.39 -9.08 3.78
N SER A 38 5.74 -10.23 3.93
CA SER A 38 4.69 -10.43 4.93
C SER A 38 5.15 -10.20 6.37
N GLN A 39 6.40 -10.55 6.69
CA GLN A 39 6.99 -10.40 8.02
C GLN A 39 7.52 -8.98 8.24
N THR A 40 8.17 -8.42 7.21
CA THR A 40 8.85 -7.13 7.31
C THR A 40 7.91 -5.93 7.16
N LEU A 41 6.79 -6.07 6.45
CA LEU A 41 5.89 -4.95 6.14
C LEU A 41 5.31 -4.30 7.41
N LEU A 42 4.74 -5.09 8.32
CA LEU A 42 4.16 -4.56 9.56
C LEU A 42 5.22 -4.02 10.52
N ILE A 43 6.41 -4.62 10.55
CA ILE A 43 7.53 -4.14 11.38
C ILE A 43 7.97 -2.75 10.89
N ASN A 44 8.27 -2.64 9.59
CA ASN A 44 8.68 -1.37 8.99
C ASN A 44 7.58 -0.30 9.07
N LEU A 45 6.31 -0.70 9.02
CA LEU A 45 5.20 0.22 9.20
C LEU A 45 5.15 0.80 10.61
N LYS A 46 5.29 -0.04 11.64
CA LYS A 46 5.37 0.42 13.03
C LYS A 46 6.56 1.35 13.25
N GLU A 47 7.72 1.00 12.71
CA GLU A 47 8.91 1.84 12.80
C GLU A 47 8.74 3.19 12.09
N LEU A 48 8.11 3.20 10.91
CA LEU A 48 7.83 4.43 10.16
C LEU A 48 6.89 5.37 10.93
N LEU A 49 5.82 4.81 11.51
CA LEU A 49 4.87 5.57 12.32
C LEU A 49 5.56 6.13 13.58
N ALA A 50 6.33 5.29 14.29
CA ALA A 50 7.08 5.72 15.47
C ALA A 50 8.11 6.82 15.15
N ALA A 51 8.81 6.72 14.01
CA ALA A 51 9.75 7.75 13.56
C ALA A 51 9.07 9.10 13.28
N GLY A 52 7.80 9.08 12.90
CA GLY A 52 6.96 10.28 12.75
C GLY A 52 6.21 10.71 13.99
N GLY A 53 6.44 10.07 15.15
CA GLY A 53 5.72 10.35 16.39
C GLY A 53 4.21 10.05 16.31
N ALA A 54 3.80 9.23 15.34
CA ALA A 54 2.40 8.90 15.07
C ALA A 54 2.11 7.44 15.41
N GLY A 55 0.84 7.15 15.69
CA GLY A 55 0.31 5.81 15.80
C GLY A 55 -0.61 5.45 14.63
N PHE A 56 -1.09 4.21 14.61
CA PHE A 56 -2.08 3.77 13.63
C PHE A 56 -3.37 4.60 13.66
N LYS A 57 -3.74 5.16 14.83
CA LYS A 57 -4.96 5.96 15.00
C LYS A 57 -4.86 7.37 14.40
N ASP A 58 -3.65 7.86 14.13
CA ASP A 58 -3.43 9.20 13.54
C ASP A 58 -3.49 9.16 12.00
N LEU A 59 -3.66 7.96 11.45
CA LEU A 59 -3.92 7.75 10.03
C LEU A 59 -5.35 8.21 9.70
N SER A 60 -5.48 8.94 8.60
CA SER A 60 -6.74 9.46 8.06
C SER A 60 -7.13 8.80 6.74
N GLY A 61 -6.27 7.94 6.19
CA GLY A 61 -6.52 7.25 4.93
C GLY A 61 -5.33 6.40 4.47
N ILE A 62 -5.62 5.39 3.66
CA ILE A 62 -4.63 4.42 3.18
C ILE A 62 -4.67 4.34 1.65
N GLY A 63 -3.52 4.52 1.00
CA GLY A 63 -3.35 4.33 -0.43
C GLY A 63 -2.46 3.12 -0.70
N VAL A 64 -2.82 2.28 -1.65
CA VAL A 64 -1.98 1.14 -2.07
C VAL A 64 -1.65 1.21 -3.56
N PHE A 65 -0.44 0.79 -3.92
CA PHE A 65 -0.10 0.60 -5.33
C PHE A 65 -0.86 -0.61 -5.87
N LYS A 66 -1.71 -0.37 -6.88
CA LYS A 66 -2.61 -1.36 -7.46
C LYS A 66 -1.86 -2.40 -8.32
N GLY A 67 -0.76 -2.01 -8.95
CA GLY A 67 0.03 -2.86 -9.86
C GLY A 67 0.36 -2.17 -11.19
N PRO A 68 1.17 -2.82 -12.04
CA PRO A 68 1.62 -4.22 -11.94
C PRO A 68 2.82 -4.42 -11.00
N ALA A 69 2.82 -5.53 -10.25
CA ALA A 69 3.93 -6.02 -9.43
C ALA A 69 3.79 -7.55 -9.20
N GLY A 70 4.70 -8.16 -8.42
CA GLY A 70 4.65 -9.59 -8.10
C GLY A 70 3.31 -10.01 -7.48
N PHE A 71 2.75 -11.16 -7.89
CA PHE A 71 1.43 -11.63 -7.46
C PHE A 71 1.31 -11.75 -5.94
N THR A 72 2.31 -12.35 -5.31
CA THR A 72 2.39 -12.49 -3.85
C THR A 72 2.47 -11.13 -3.17
N ASP A 73 3.27 -10.22 -3.70
CA ASP A 73 3.51 -8.90 -3.10
C ASP A 73 2.26 -8.01 -3.17
N LEU A 74 1.57 -8.04 -4.31
CA LEU A 74 0.29 -7.36 -4.49
C LEU A 74 -0.77 -7.88 -3.51
N ARG A 75 -0.87 -9.21 -3.33
CA ARG A 75 -1.81 -9.79 -2.37
C ARG A 75 -1.47 -9.39 -0.94
N ILE A 76 -0.19 -9.42 -0.55
CA ILE A 76 0.24 -9.05 0.80
C ILE A 76 -0.08 -7.57 1.06
N THR A 77 0.35 -6.67 0.17
CA THR A 77 0.15 -5.22 0.34
C THR A 77 -1.32 -4.84 0.39
N HIS A 78 -2.16 -5.38 -0.51
CA HIS A 78 -3.61 -5.12 -0.51
C HIS A 78 -4.30 -5.72 0.72
N THR A 79 -3.90 -6.91 1.17
CA THR A 79 -4.47 -7.53 2.38
C THR A 79 -4.17 -6.69 3.61
N VAL A 80 -2.94 -6.20 3.75
CA VAL A 80 -2.55 -5.32 4.86
C VAL A 80 -3.29 -3.99 4.79
N ALA A 81 -3.35 -3.35 3.61
CA ALA A 81 -4.07 -2.09 3.42
C ALA A 81 -5.57 -2.23 3.77
N ASN A 82 -6.25 -3.24 3.24
CA ASN A 82 -7.67 -3.49 3.52
C ASN A 82 -7.91 -3.82 5.01
N THR A 83 -7.07 -4.65 5.61
CA THR A 83 -7.20 -5.02 7.04
C THR A 83 -7.04 -3.80 7.93
N LEU A 84 -6.04 -2.94 7.66
CA LEU A 84 -5.83 -1.71 8.41
C LEU A 84 -6.98 -0.72 8.22
N ALA A 85 -7.43 -0.52 6.98
CA ALA A 85 -8.54 0.38 6.66
C ALA A 85 -9.82 -0.07 7.36
N TYR A 86 -10.13 -1.36 7.31
CA TYR A 86 -11.28 -1.95 7.99
C TYR A 86 -11.18 -1.82 9.51
N GLY A 87 -10.04 -2.18 10.10
CA GLY A 87 -9.84 -2.15 11.55
C GLY A 87 -9.82 -0.75 12.16
N LEU A 88 -9.47 0.27 11.36
CA LEU A 88 -9.42 1.68 11.80
C LEU A 88 -10.60 2.51 11.29
N GLY A 89 -11.47 1.96 10.44
CA GLY A 89 -12.57 2.69 9.81
C GLY A 89 -12.10 3.79 8.85
N LEU A 90 -10.97 3.60 8.18
CA LEU A 90 -10.34 4.61 7.31
C LEU A 90 -10.67 4.38 5.84
N PRO A 91 -10.71 5.46 5.02
CA PRO A 91 -10.84 5.33 3.58
C PRO A 91 -9.61 4.63 2.99
N VAL A 92 -9.86 3.75 2.01
CA VAL A 92 -8.81 3.06 1.27
C VAL A 92 -8.96 3.29 -0.22
N VAL A 93 -7.87 3.60 -0.90
CA VAL A 93 -7.84 3.81 -2.35
C VAL A 93 -6.64 3.10 -2.98
N ASN A 94 -6.73 2.81 -4.27
CA ASN A 94 -5.59 2.31 -5.02
C ASN A 94 -5.36 3.07 -6.33
N ALA A 95 -4.13 3.01 -6.83
CA ALA A 95 -3.75 3.60 -8.11
C ALA A 95 -2.59 2.84 -8.75
N SER A 96 -2.47 2.96 -10.07
CA SER A 96 -1.41 2.36 -10.90
C SER A 96 -0.57 3.44 -11.58
N GLY A 97 0.54 3.04 -12.19
CA GLY A 97 1.43 3.95 -12.93
C GLY A 97 2.47 4.67 -12.04
N PRO A 98 3.37 5.47 -12.64
CA PRO A 98 4.45 6.15 -11.92
C PRO A 98 3.96 7.17 -10.88
N ASP A 99 2.81 7.81 -11.16
CA ASP A 99 2.20 8.87 -10.35
C ASP A 99 1.18 8.34 -9.33
N TRP A 100 1.13 7.03 -9.11
CA TRP A 100 0.17 6.39 -8.20
C TRP A 100 0.12 7.05 -6.82
N ARG A 101 1.27 7.52 -6.30
CA ARG A 101 1.35 8.24 -5.02
C ARG A 101 0.52 9.50 -5.02
N GLN A 102 0.69 10.33 -6.06
CA GLN A 102 -0.04 11.59 -6.20
C GLN A 102 -1.53 11.34 -6.43
N ILE A 103 -1.87 10.31 -7.22
CA ILE A 103 -3.25 9.91 -7.46
C ILE A 103 -3.91 9.47 -6.15
N CYS A 104 -3.33 8.51 -5.42
CA CYS A 104 -3.88 8.05 -4.13
C CYS A 104 -4.07 9.20 -3.15
N ARG A 105 -3.10 10.11 -3.05
CA ARG A 105 -3.20 11.27 -2.17
C ARG A 105 -4.31 12.22 -2.57
N ARG A 106 -4.45 12.52 -3.86
CA ARG A 106 -5.53 13.38 -4.36
C ARG A 106 -6.88 12.76 -4.04
N ARG A 107 -7.05 11.46 -4.33
CA ARG A 107 -8.28 10.70 -4.05
C ARG A 107 -8.63 10.74 -2.56
N LEU A 108 -7.66 10.48 -1.68
CA LEU A 108 -7.87 10.58 -0.22
C LEU A 108 -8.18 12.01 0.24
N ALA A 109 -7.55 13.03 -0.35
CA ALA A 109 -7.78 14.43 0.01
C ALA A 109 -9.20 14.91 -0.35
N ILE A 110 -9.79 14.38 -1.42
CA ILE A 110 -11.19 14.66 -1.79
C ILE A 110 -12.20 13.70 -1.12
N GLY A 111 -11.74 12.83 -0.21
CA GLY A 111 -12.59 11.93 0.56
C GLY A 111 -13.06 10.67 -0.21
N GLU A 112 -12.40 10.30 -1.31
CA GLU A 112 -12.73 9.05 -2.00
C GLU A 112 -12.39 7.83 -1.14
N ASN A 113 -13.22 6.81 -1.26
CA ASN A 113 -13.06 5.53 -0.59
C ASN A 113 -13.55 4.39 -1.49
N ASP A 114 -12.64 3.50 -1.88
CA ASP A 114 -12.95 2.30 -2.65
C ASP A 114 -13.53 1.18 -1.76
N GLY A 115 -13.44 1.32 -0.43
CA GLY A 115 -13.92 0.36 0.58
C GLY A 115 -13.05 -0.89 0.69
N ILE A 116 -12.88 -1.62 -0.41
CA ILE A 116 -11.96 -2.76 -0.52
C ILE A 116 -11.20 -2.65 -1.84
N VAL A 117 -9.89 -2.44 -1.74
CA VAL A 117 -9.03 -2.37 -2.92
C VAL A 117 -8.59 -3.75 -3.38
N LYS A 118 -8.59 -3.97 -4.69
CA LYS A 118 -8.16 -5.23 -5.32
C LYS A 118 -6.91 -5.01 -6.18
N PRO A 119 -5.94 -5.95 -6.13
CA PRO A 119 -4.74 -5.86 -6.95
C PRO A 119 -5.04 -6.06 -8.43
N ASP A 120 -4.25 -5.39 -9.25
CA ASP A 120 -4.17 -5.61 -10.69
C ASP A 120 -2.87 -6.35 -11.02
N TYR A 121 -3.01 -7.61 -11.41
CA TYR A 121 -1.88 -8.47 -11.75
C TYR A 121 -1.33 -8.20 -13.16
N GLY A 122 -2.01 -7.35 -13.95
CA GLY A 122 -1.59 -6.98 -15.31
C GLY A 122 -1.51 -8.13 -16.30
N ARG A 123 -2.00 -9.33 -15.94
CA ARG A 123 -1.95 -10.56 -16.74
C ARG A 123 -3.20 -11.39 -16.46
N PRO A 124 -3.75 -12.08 -17.48
CA PRO A 124 -4.83 -13.03 -17.26
C PRO A 124 -4.36 -14.18 -16.36
N PRO A 125 -5.27 -14.84 -15.62
CA PRO A 125 -4.93 -16.00 -14.80
C PRO A 125 -4.29 -17.10 -15.64
N THR A 126 -3.09 -17.54 -15.27
CA THR A 126 -2.49 -18.74 -15.86
C THR A 126 -3.20 -19.97 -15.29
N VAL A 127 -4.27 -20.42 -15.96
CA VAL A 127 -4.97 -21.64 -15.59
C VAL A 127 -4.17 -22.83 -16.12
N THR A 128 -3.57 -23.61 -15.23
CA THR A 128 -2.98 -24.91 -15.60
C THR A 128 -4.12 -25.88 -15.83
N THR A 129 -4.45 -26.17 -17.09
CA THR A 129 -5.40 -27.22 -17.46
C THR A 129 -4.84 -28.55 -16.97
N ARG A 130 -5.55 -29.21 -16.04
CA ARG A 130 -5.21 -30.55 -15.56
C ARG A 130 -5.19 -31.48 -16.79
N LYS A 131 -4.05 -32.14 -17.06
CA LYS A 131 -3.99 -33.18 -18.09
C LYS A 131 -5.02 -34.27 -17.75
N LYS A 132 -5.92 -34.55 -18.71
CA LYS A 132 -6.84 -35.70 -18.67
C LYS A 132 -6.04 -37.01 -18.74
#